data_AF-A0A3R7TMQ2-F1
#
_entry.id   AF-A0A3R7TMQ2-F1
#
_cell.length_a   1.000
_cell.length_b   1.000
_cell.length_c   1.000
_cell.angle_alpha   90.00
_cell.angle_beta   90.00
_cell.angle_gamma   90.00
#
_symmetry.space_group_name_H-M   'P 1'
#
loop_
_entity.id
_entity.type
_entity.pdbx_description
1 polymer ?
#
loop_
_entity_poly.entity_id
_entity_poly.type
_entity_poly.pdbx_seq_one_letter_code
_entity_poly.pdbx_strand_id
1 'polypeptide(L)'
;MPLLAQWVRQRPWLSAGLAGAAGGVVGIASGVAAAASAVGAIAIGGVSTKARSYEHPLRKRILLTLEHHPGLCYRELQTTLNAANGTLRHHLDVLQSRRSVTVLPVNGRTCYFAGAPSQVEILRGIAVDEQRAASALPIGLSLVQKLIIEDIKKEGVPRSQAALARRIGRSRATVHSAVKVLRRRGILREDRIEMMPHIDMDIEWHGTKGIDYDWQDDRR
;
A
#
# COMPACT_ATOMS: atom_id res chain seq x y z
N MET A 1 0.13 -19.26 -25.35
CA MET A 1 -0.90 -18.77 -24.42
C MET A 1 -0.78 -17.26 -24.25
N PRO A 2 -1.82 -16.48 -24.61
CA PRO A 2 -1.72 -15.01 -24.71
C PRO A 2 -1.63 -14.25 -23.37
N LEU A 3 -1.93 -14.90 -22.24
CA LEU A 3 -1.95 -14.23 -20.92
C LEU A 3 -0.55 -14.09 -20.28
N LEU A 4 0.36 -15.03 -20.52
CA LEU A 4 1.75 -14.95 -20.02
C LEU A 4 2.55 -13.86 -20.75
N ALA A 5 2.30 -13.67 -22.04
CA ALA A 5 2.94 -12.63 -22.84
C ALA A 5 2.56 -11.20 -22.40
N GLN A 6 1.34 -11.00 -21.86
CA GLN A 6 0.89 -9.71 -21.33
C GLN A 6 1.50 -9.39 -19.96
N TRP A 7 1.76 -10.41 -19.13
CA TRP A 7 2.38 -10.27 -17.82
C TRP A 7 3.87 -9.88 -17.91
N VAL A 8 4.61 -10.48 -18.84
CA VAL A 8 6.03 -10.15 -19.11
C VAL A 8 6.19 -8.73 -19.66
N ARG A 9 5.22 -8.25 -20.46
CA ARG A 9 5.24 -6.89 -21.04
C ARG A 9 5.06 -5.76 -20.01
N GLN A 10 4.51 -6.05 -18.83
CA GLN A 10 4.33 -5.06 -17.76
C GLN A 10 5.57 -4.91 -16.85
N ARG A 11 6.59 -5.79 -16.96
CA ARG A 11 7.80 -5.76 -16.12
C ARG A 11 9.09 -6.05 -16.91
N PRO A 12 9.57 -5.13 -17.76
CA PRO A 12 10.71 -5.35 -18.67
C PRO A 12 12.08 -5.50 -17.98
N TRP A 13 12.18 -5.42 -16.65
CA TRP A 13 13.45 -5.48 -15.92
C TRP A 13 13.86 -6.88 -15.45
N LEU A 14 12.97 -7.88 -15.51
CA LEU A 14 13.33 -9.27 -15.15
C LEU A 14 14.15 -9.99 -16.24
N SER A 15 14.19 -9.47 -17.47
CA SER A 15 15.03 -10.01 -18.55
C SER A 15 16.47 -9.45 -18.57
N ALA A 16 16.79 -8.47 -17.71
CA ALA A 16 18.12 -7.85 -17.66
C ALA A 16 19.12 -8.61 -16.77
N GLY A 17 18.69 -9.68 -16.09
CA GLY A 17 19.49 -10.36 -15.06
C GLY A 17 20.24 -11.64 -15.48
N LEU A 18 20.25 -12.02 -16.77
CA LEU A 18 20.86 -13.28 -17.22
C LEU A 18 21.98 -13.11 -18.27
N ALA A 19 22.67 -11.97 -18.27
CA ALA A 19 23.84 -11.76 -19.11
C ALA A 19 24.94 -11.06 -18.31
N GLY A 20 25.84 -11.82 -17.68
CA GLY A 20 27.02 -11.25 -17.04
C GLY A 20 27.66 -12.09 -15.95
N ALA A 21 28.10 -13.31 -16.26
CA ALA A 21 29.04 -14.04 -15.40
C ALA A 21 29.92 -14.98 -16.24
N ALA A 22 30.85 -14.41 -16.99
CA ALA A 22 31.98 -15.14 -17.57
C ALA A 22 33.17 -14.19 -17.79
N GLY A 23 34.25 -14.41 -17.03
CA GLY A 23 35.56 -13.74 -17.15
C GLY A 23 35.95 -12.96 -15.89
N GLY A 24 37.06 -13.21 -15.20
CA GLY A 24 38.18 -14.13 -15.40
C GLY A 24 39.09 -14.09 -14.16
N VAL A 25 39.82 -15.16 -13.91
CA VAL A 25 40.74 -15.37 -12.78
C VAL A 25 42.18 -15.13 -13.23
N VAL A 26 42.85 -14.05 -12.79
CA VAL A 26 44.31 -13.80 -12.81
C VAL A 26 44.58 -12.65 -11.82
N GLY A 27 45.53 -12.61 -10.88
CA GLY A 27 46.66 -13.45 -10.53
C GLY A 27 47.29 -12.96 -9.20
N ILE A 28 48.22 -13.76 -8.68
CA ILE A 28 48.89 -13.67 -7.38
C ILE A 28 50.25 -12.93 -7.53
N ALA A 29 50.77 -12.38 -6.42
CA ALA A 29 52.07 -11.72 -6.17
C ALA A 29 52.00 -10.18 -6.28
N SER A 30 52.42 -9.35 -5.32
CA SER A 30 53.58 -9.43 -4.42
C SER A 30 53.53 -8.30 -3.36
N GLY A 31 53.99 -8.53 -2.12
CA GLY A 31 54.48 -7.45 -1.23
C GLY A 31 54.04 -7.52 0.24
N VAL A 32 54.86 -8.15 1.08
CA VAL A 32 54.78 -8.15 2.56
C VAL A 32 55.68 -7.04 3.11
N ALA A 33 55.12 -6.12 3.90
CA ALA A 33 55.72 -5.31 5.00
C ALA A 33 54.75 -4.15 5.29
N ALA A 34 54.31 -3.80 6.49
CA ALA A 34 54.91 -3.97 7.80
C ALA A 34 53.81 -4.12 8.87
N ALA A 35 54.01 -5.10 9.74
CA ALA A 35 53.40 -5.13 11.05
C ALA A 35 54.17 -4.15 11.95
N ALA A 36 53.48 -3.13 12.47
CA ALA A 36 53.93 -2.37 13.63
C ALA A 36 52.73 -2.14 14.55
N SER A 37 52.78 -2.85 15.65
CA SER A 37 51.85 -2.96 16.77
C SER A 37 51.74 -1.70 17.63
N ALA A 38 50.61 -1.64 18.36
CA ALA A 38 50.28 -0.77 19.49
C ALA A 38 49.89 0.67 19.11
N VAL A 39 48.73 1.21 19.48
CA VAL A 39 47.99 1.10 20.74
C VAL A 39 46.50 1.16 20.43
N GLY A 40 45.71 0.34 21.14
CA GLY A 40 44.26 0.34 21.07
C GLY A 40 43.67 1.70 21.42
N ALA A 41 43.31 2.46 20.39
CA ALA A 41 42.19 3.37 20.45
C ALA A 41 41.02 2.65 19.78
N ILE A 42 40.35 1.76 20.54
CA ILE A 42 38.95 1.49 20.25
C ILE A 42 38.23 2.76 20.67
N ALA A 43 38.30 3.78 19.81
CA ALA A 43 37.20 4.71 19.73
C ALA A 43 36.03 3.82 19.32
N ILE A 44 35.22 3.44 20.31
CA ILE A 44 33.82 3.11 20.10
C ILE A 44 33.20 4.43 19.65
N GLY A 45 33.58 4.89 18.46
CA GLY A 45 32.71 5.62 17.59
C GLY A 45 31.62 4.62 17.29
N GLY A 46 30.66 4.54 18.22
CA GLY A 46 29.33 4.13 17.86
C GLY A 46 29.01 5.01 16.68
N VAL A 47 29.07 4.43 15.48
CA VAL A 47 28.41 4.99 14.33
C VAL A 47 26.96 4.90 14.75
N SER A 48 26.53 5.94 15.47
CA SER A 48 25.14 6.24 15.64
C SER A 48 24.67 6.28 14.20
N THR A 49 23.93 5.26 13.80
CA THR A 49 23.16 5.27 12.58
C THR A 49 22.03 6.29 12.74
N LYS A 50 22.37 7.53 13.12
CA LYS A 50 21.68 8.75 12.68
C LYS A 50 21.91 8.97 11.18
N ALA A 51 22.03 7.90 10.41
CA ALA A 51 21.71 7.90 9.00
C ALA A 51 20.21 7.58 8.89
N ARG A 52 19.36 8.53 9.32
CA ARG A 52 18.12 8.76 8.56
C ARG A 52 18.58 9.20 7.17
N SER A 53 19.02 8.25 6.35
CA SER A 53 19.65 8.46 5.05
C SER A 53 18.69 9.19 4.14
N TYR A 54 18.74 10.53 4.18
CA TYR A 54 18.06 11.49 3.32
C TYR A 54 16.72 10.99 2.74
N GLU A 55 15.79 10.64 3.64
CA GLU A 55 14.49 10.16 3.19
C GLU A 55 13.73 11.34 2.58
N HIS A 56 13.46 11.26 1.28
CA HIS A 56 12.87 12.34 0.50
C HIS A 56 11.56 12.81 1.16
N PRO A 57 11.31 14.12 1.29
CA PRO A 57 10.15 14.64 2.02
C PRO A 57 8.82 14.09 1.52
N LEU A 58 8.69 13.86 0.20
CA LEU A 58 7.50 13.23 -0.37
C LEU A 58 7.32 11.77 0.07
N ARG A 59 8.39 10.99 0.25
CA ARG A 59 8.29 9.61 0.73
C ARG A 59 7.81 9.55 2.18
N LYS A 60 8.31 10.45 3.04
CA LYS A 60 7.78 10.63 4.41
C LYS A 60 6.30 10.99 4.40
N ARG A 61 5.89 11.94 3.54
CA ARG A 61 4.47 12.33 3.41
C ARG A 61 3.60 11.19 2.92
N ILE A 62 4.08 10.37 1.97
CA ILE A 62 3.38 9.17 1.51
C ILE A 62 3.14 8.21 2.68
N LEU A 63 4.19 7.88 3.44
CA LEU A 63 4.09 6.96 4.57
C LEU A 63 3.12 7.49 5.63
N LEU A 64 3.28 8.74 6.06
CA LEU A 64 2.36 9.39 7.00
C LEU A 64 0.91 9.37 6.48
N THR A 65 0.70 9.64 5.19
CA THR A 65 -0.65 9.61 4.61
C THR A 65 -1.23 8.21 4.61
N LEU A 66 -0.43 7.18 4.35
CA LEU A 66 -0.86 5.78 4.38
C LEU A 66 -1.03 5.22 5.79
N GLU A 67 -0.35 5.80 6.80
CA GLU A 67 -0.60 5.50 8.21
C GLU A 67 -1.96 6.01 8.67
N HIS A 68 -2.34 7.24 8.30
CA HIS A 68 -3.62 7.84 8.67
C HIS A 68 -4.78 7.38 7.78
N HIS A 69 -4.50 7.19 6.49
CA HIS A 69 -5.46 6.79 5.45
C HIS A 69 -4.92 5.60 4.65
N PRO A 70 -4.96 4.41 5.25
CA PRO A 70 -4.47 3.20 4.62
C PRO A 70 -5.42 2.69 3.55
N GLY A 71 -4.86 2.00 2.55
CA GLY A 71 -5.63 1.40 1.46
C GLY A 71 -6.09 2.39 0.39
N LEU A 72 -5.47 3.58 0.34
CA LEU A 72 -5.70 4.54 -0.74
C LEU A 72 -5.30 3.96 -2.09
N CYS A 73 -6.11 4.24 -3.10
CA CYS A 73 -5.75 3.93 -4.48
C CYS A 73 -4.72 4.93 -5.02
N TYR A 74 -3.99 4.57 -6.07
CA TYR A 74 -2.98 5.44 -6.68
C TYR A 74 -3.46 6.87 -6.95
N ARG A 75 -4.64 7.01 -7.57
CA ARG A 75 -5.23 8.33 -7.91
C ARG A 75 -5.63 9.13 -6.67
N GLU A 76 -6.09 8.44 -5.64
CA GLU A 76 -6.51 9.08 -4.40
C GLU A 76 -5.28 9.60 -3.65
N LEU A 77 -4.23 8.77 -3.56
CA LEU A 77 -2.94 9.17 -3.01
C LEU A 77 -2.33 10.35 -3.78
N GLN A 78 -2.45 10.35 -5.12
CA GLN A 78 -2.02 11.47 -5.95
C GLN A 78 -2.74 12.78 -5.62
N THR A 79 -4.07 12.74 -5.50
CA THR A 79 -4.87 13.92 -5.15
C THR A 79 -4.57 14.39 -3.74
N THR A 80 -4.53 13.48 -2.75
CA THR A 80 -4.26 13.81 -1.34
C THR A 80 -2.89 14.44 -1.14
N LEU A 81 -1.86 13.96 -1.86
CA LEU A 81 -0.50 14.48 -1.74
C LEU A 81 -0.23 15.69 -2.64
N ASN A 82 -1.15 16.01 -3.56
CA ASN A 82 -0.97 16.96 -4.65
C ASN A 82 0.35 16.73 -5.42
N ALA A 83 0.60 15.47 -5.79
CA ALA A 83 1.85 15.05 -6.42
C ALA A 83 1.70 14.82 -7.94
N ALA A 84 2.75 15.14 -8.69
CA ALA A 84 2.81 14.83 -10.12
C ALA A 84 2.84 13.31 -10.36
N ASN A 85 2.24 12.86 -11.46
CA ASN A 85 2.11 11.43 -11.79
C ASN A 85 3.46 10.69 -11.80
N GLY A 86 4.45 11.19 -12.55
CA GLY A 86 5.77 10.52 -12.64
C GLY A 86 6.49 10.49 -11.30
N THR A 87 6.42 11.59 -10.56
CA THR A 87 7.06 11.77 -9.25
C THR A 87 6.47 10.80 -8.21
N LEU A 88 5.14 10.71 -8.10
CA LEU A 88 4.50 9.80 -7.16
C LEU A 88 4.85 8.34 -7.48
N ARG A 89 4.79 7.95 -8.76
CA ARG A 89 5.15 6.58 -9.19
C ARG A 89 6.57 6.23 -8.77
N HIS A 90 7.54 7.06 -9.14
CA HIS A 90 8.94 6.83 -8.80
C HIS A 90 9.14 6.63 -7.28
N HIS A 91 8.51 7.47 -6.47
CA HIS A 91 8.64 7.35 -5.01
C HIS A 91 7.93 6.12 -4.44
N LEU A 92 6.78 5.72 -4.99
CA LEU A 92 6.11 4.48 -4.61
C LEU A 92 6.96 3.25 -4.97
N ASP A 93 7.60 3.26 -6.14
CA ASP A 93 8.50 2.18 -6.56
C ASP A 93 9.67 2.02 -5.59
N VAL A 94 10.27 3.15 -5.15
CA VAL A 94 11.34 3.16 -4.15
C VAL A 94 10.86 2.69 -2.77
N LEU A 95 9.65 3.09 -2.35
CA LEU A 95 9.09 2.66 -1.07
C LEU A 95 8.72 1.17 -1.08
N GLN A 96 8.25 0.66 -2.22
CA GLN A 96 7.92 -0.74 -2.40
C GLN A 96 9.18 -1.62 -2.44
N SER A 97 10.24 -1.20 -3.13
CA SER A 97 11.51 -1.95 -3.17
C SER A 97 12.14 -2.06 -1.78
N ARG A 98 11.94 -1.06 -0.93
CA ARG A 98 12.37 -1.02 0.48
C ARG A 98 11.40 -1.70 1.45
N ARG A 99 10.29 -2.28 0.95
CA ARG A 99 9.23 -2.91 1.76
C ARG A 99 8.58 -1.98 2.79
N SER A 100 8.71 -0.67 2.63
CA SER A 100 8.06 0.34 3.47
C SER A 100 6.61 0.57 3.06
N VAL A 101 6.24 0.20 1.83
CA VAL A 101 4.87 0.23 1.32
C VAL A 101 4.54 -1.12 0.69
N THR A 102 3.37 -1.65 1.04
CA THR A 102 2.81 -2.87 0.47
C THR A 102 1.65 -2.54 -0.47
N VAL A 103 1.61 -3.22 -1.62
CA VAL A 103 0.60 -3.03 -2.67
C VAL A 103 -0.29 -4.24 -2.74
N LEU A 104 -1.60 -4.06 -2.57
CA LEU A 104 -2.55 -5.17 -2.60
C LEU A 104 -3.76 -4.84 -3.47
N PRO A 105 -4.27 -5.81 -4.24
CA PRO A 105 -5.55 -5.66 -4.91
C PRO A 105 -6.67 -5.71 -3.86
N VAL A 106 -7.46 -4.64 -3.77
CA VAL A 106 -8.65 -4.55 -2.93
C VAL A 106 -9.80 -4.06 -3.79
N ASN A 107 -10.91 -4.80 -3.81
CA ASN A 107 -12.11 -4.43 -4.57
C ASN A 107 -11.89 -4.14 -6.06
N GLY A 108 -10.91 -4.83 -6.68
CA GLY A 108 -10.54 -4.66 -8.10
C GLY A 108 -9.68 -3.42 -8.37
N ARG A 109 -9.21 -2.73 -7.33
CA ARG A 109 -8.31 -1.58 -7.41
C ARG A 109 -6.99 -1.90 -6.70
N THR A 110 -5.93 -1.23 -7.13
CA THR A 110 -4.61 -1.32 -6.50
C THR A 110 -4.55 -0.34 -5.33
N CYS A 111 -4.48 -0.88 -4.12
CA CYS A 111 -4.46 -0.14 -2.87
C CYS A 111 -3.07 -0.22 -2.23
N TYR A 112 -2.63 0.88 -1.65
CA TYR A 112 -1.33 1.01 -0.99
C TYR A 112 -1.51 1.03 0.52
N PHE A 113 -0.60 0.38 1.22
CA PHE A 113 -0.57 0.24 2.67
C PHE A 113 0.82 0.54 3.20
N ALA A 114 0.94 1.25 4.32
CA ALA A 114 2.23 1.43 4.97
C ALA A 114 2.65 0.13 5.68
N GLY A 115 3.95 -0.16 5.65
CA GLY A 115 4.53 -1.33 6.30
C GLY A 115 4.75 -2.54 5.39
N ALA A 116 5.42 -3.54 5.95
CA ALA A 116 5.79 -4.78 5.28
C ALA A 116 4.58 -5.72 5.10
N PRO A 117 4.60 -6.66 4.14
CA PRO A 117 3.47 -7.55 3.86
C PRO A 117 2.96 -8.31 5.09
N SER A 118 3.85 -8.78 5.96
CA SER A 118 3.49 -9.49 7.19
C SER A 118 2.75 -8.61 8.21
N GLN A 119 3.10 -7.32 8.30
CA GLN A 119 2.36 -6.36 9.14
C GLN A 119 0.97 -6.12 8.55
N VAL A 120 0.87 -6.01 7.21
CA VAL A 120 -0.41 -5.84 6.52
C VAL A 120 -1.27 -7.11 6.55
N GLU A 121 -0.68 -8.30 6.58
CA GLU A 121 -1.38 -9.58 6.78
C GLU A 121 -1.95 -9.72 8.18
N ILE A 122 -1.20 -9.31 9.22
CA ILE A 122 -1.73 -9.22 10.59
C ILE A 122 -2.90 -8.23 10.66
N LEU A 123 -2.81 -7.13 9.92
CA LEU A 123 -3.89 -6.15 9.77
C LEU A 123 -5.10 -6.71 8.99
N ARG A 124 -4.93 -7.77 8.20
CA ARG A 124 -6.00 -8.52 7.51
C ARG A 124 -6.56 -9.69 8.32
N GLY A 125 -5.78 -10.24 9.25
CA GLY A 125 -5.97 -11.55 9.89
C GLY A 125 -7.12 -11.69 10.90
N ILE A 126 -8.00 -10.69 11.04
CA ILE A 126 -9.19 -10.77 11.92
C ILE A 126 -10.41 -11.42 11.20
N ALA A 127 -10.32 -11.78 9.91
CA ALA A 127 -11.37 -12.57 9.27
C ALA A 127 -10.82 -13.66 8.35
N VAL A 128 -11.25 -14.89 8.61
CA VAL A 128 -11.03 -16.10 7.81
C VAL A 128 -11.53 -15.85 6.39
N ASP A 129 -10.63 -16.01 5.41
CA ASP A 129 -10.76 -15.72 3.96
C ASP A 129 -10.28 -14.31 3.54
N GLU A 130 -9.03 -14.24 3.07
CA GLU A 130 -8.27 -13.02 2.72
C GLU A 130 -9.00 -12.09 1.73
N GLN A 131 -9.80 -12.66 0.82
CA GLN A 131 -10.58 -11.92 -0.18
C GLN A 131 -11.87 -11.35 0.43
N ARG A 132 -12.50 -12.06 1.37
CA ARG A 132 -13.72 -11.59 2.05
C ARG A 132 -13.41 -10.48 3.05
N ALA A 133 -12.34 -10.61 3.82
CA ALA A 133 -11.88 -9.57 4.75
C ALA A 133 -11.60 -8.23 4.02
N ALA A 134 -10.90 -8.29 2.89
CA ALA A 134 -10.63 -7.11 2.06
C ALA A 134 -11.89 -6.51 1.40
N SER A 135 -12.95 -7.31 1.21
CA SER A 135 -14.22 -6.83 0.67
C SER A 135 -15.14 -6.20 1.71
N ALA A 136 -15.01 -6.61 2.97
CA ALA A 136 -15.79 -6.09 4.10
C ALA A 136 -15.27 -4.72 4.57
N LEU A 137 -13.97 -4.45 4.46
CA LEU A 137 -13.43 -3.14 4.77
C LEU A 137 -13.86 -2.11 3.70
N PRO A 138 -14.25 -0.88 4.09
CA PRO A 138 -14.69 0.19 3.17
C PRO A 138 -13.53 0.83 2.38
N ILE A 139 -12.58 0.02 1.91
CA ILE A 139 -11.35 0.42 1.23
C ILE A 139 -11.48 0.15 -0.27
N GLY A 140 -10.86 0.97 -1.12
CA GLY A 140 -10.85 0.74 -2.57
C GLY A 140 -12.24 0.87 -3.23
N LEU A 141 -13.16 1.59 -2.59
CA LEU A 141 -14.49 1.85 -3.13
C LEU A 141 -14.44 2.82 -4.32
N SER A 142 -15.32 2.63 -5.30
CA SER A 142 -15.47 3.60 -6.40
C SER A 142 -16.01 4.93 -5.88
N LEU A 143 -15.84 6.01 -6.64
CA LEU A 143 -16.34 7.34 -6.25
C LEU A 143 -17.83 7.31 -5.88
N VAL A 144 -18.67 6.66 -6.70
CA VAL A 144 -20.10 6.56 -6.42
C VAL A 144 -20.38 5.76 -5.15
N GLN A 145 -19.63 4.67 -4.92
CA GLN A 145 -19.77 3.87 -3.70
C GLN A 145 -19.41 4.69 -2.45
N LYS A 146 -18.34 5.49 -2.51
CA LYS A 146 -17.95 6.42 -1.45
C LYS A 146 -19.02 7.47 -1.18
N LEU A 147 -19.52 8.14 -2.23
CA LEU A 147 -20.59 9.13 -2.11
C LEU A 147 -21.86 8.56 -1.47
N ILE A 148 -22.21 7.30 -1.76
CA ILE A 148 -23.36 6.64 -1.13
C ILE A 148 -23.13 6.46 0.37
N ILE A 149 -21.95 5.98 0.77
CA ILE A 149 -21.62 5.76 2.19
C ILE A 149 -21.57 7.09 2.94
N GLU A 150 -20.92 8.10 2.35
CA GLU A 150 -20.85 9.46 2.91
C GLU A 150 -22.24 10.08 3.06
N ASP A 151 -23.12 9.94 2.06
CA ASP A 151 -24.52 10.42 2.14
C ASP A 151 -25.29 9.71 3.25
N ILE A 152 -25.17 8.38 3.37
CA ILE A 152 -25.85 7.64 4.45
C ILE A 152 -25.35 8.09 5.83
N LYS A 153 -24.03 8.32 5.99
CA LYS A 153 -23.45 8.80 7.25
C LYS A 153 -23.92 10.21 7.61
N LYS A 154 -24.03 11.09 6.61
CA LYS A 154 -24.35 12.51 6.82
C LYS A 154 -25.85 12.79 6.89
N GLU A 155 -26.63 12.20 6.00
CA GLU A 155 -28.06 12.49 5.75
C GLU A 155 -28.99 11.34 6.18
N GLY A 156 -28.42 10.29 6.76
CA GLY A 156 -29.12 9.09 7.21
C GLY A 156 -29.60 8.18 6.09
N VAL A 157 -30.30 7.11 6.47
CA VAL A 157 -30.81 6.09 5.54
C VAL A 157 -31.80 6.72 4.56
N PRO A 158 -31.54 6.67 3.23
CA PRO A 158 -32.44 7.25 2.24
C PRO A 158 -33.72 6.43 2.12
N ARG A 159 -34.85 7.11 1.88
CA ARG A 159 -36.16 6.45 1.66
C ARG A 159 -36.18 5.49 0.47
N SER A 160 -35.36 5.73 -0.55
CA SER A 160 -35.24 4.88 -1.74
C SER A 160 -33.96 5.16 -2.52
N GLN A 161 -33.58 4.26 -3.44
CA GLN A 161 -32.44 4.48 -4.34
C GLN A 161 -32.63 5.71 -5.25
N ALA A 162 -33.88 6.07 -5.59
CA ALA A 162 -34.18 7.26 -6.37
C ALA A 162 -34.03 8.55 -5.54
N ALA A 163 -34.36 8.51 -4.25
CA ALA A 163 -34.07 9.62 -3.33
C ALA A 163 -32.56 9.80 -3.17
N LEU A 164 -31.82 8.71 -2.92
CA LEU A 164 -30.36 8.70 -2.84
C LEU A 164 -29.72 9.27 -4.11
N ALA A 165 -30.14 8.81 -5.29
CA ALA A 165 -29.65 9.30 -6.58
C ALA A 165 -29.78 10.83 -6.74
N ARG A 166 -30.91 11.40 -6.30
CA ARG A 166 -31.12 12.84 -6.29
C ARG A 166 -30.22 13.56 -5.30
N ARG A 167 -30.05 13.01 -4.08
CA ARG A 167 -29.16 13.59 -3.05
C ARG A 167 -27.71 13.68 -3.52
N ILE A 168 -27.19 12.61 -4.12
CA ILE A 168 -25.78 12.55 -4.55
C ILE A 168 -25.54 13.07 -5.99
N GLY A 169 -26.58 13.57 -6.68
CA GLY A 169 -26.47 14.08 -8.05
C GLY A 169 -26.05 13.03 -9.09
N ARG A 170 -26.54 11.79 -8.98
CA ARG A 170 -26.23 10.68 -9.90
C ARG A 170 -27.49 10.04 -10.47
N SER A 171 -27.35 9.28 -11.56
CA SER A 171 -28.48 8.56 -12.16
C SER A 171 -28.93 7.38 -11.27
N ARG A 172 -30.21 7.03 -11.35
CA ARG A 172 -30.78 5.87 -10.64
C ARG A 172 -30.06 4.57 -11.02
N ALA A 173 -29.70 4.39 -12.29
CA ALA A 173 -28.99 3.20 -12.77
C ALA A 173 -27.58 3.08 -12.16
N THR A 174 -26.85 4.20 -12.06
CA THR A 174 -25.54 4.27 -11.42
C THR A 174 -25.62 3.94 -9.93
N VAL A 175 -26.61 4.51 -9.23
CA VAL A 175 -26.86 4.18 -7.81
C VAL A 175 -27.24 2.72 -7.63
N HIS A 176 -28.15 2.21 -8.46
CA HIS A 176 -28.57 0.80 -8.40
C HIS A 176 -27.37 -0.15 -8.51
N SER A 177 -26.50 0.10 -9.48
CA SER A 177 -25.31 -0.72 -9.72
C SER A 177 -24.34 -0.65 -8.53
N ALA A 178 -24.12 0.55 -7.97
CA ALA A 178 -23.26 0.75 -6.81
C ALA A 178 -23.82 0.07 -5.55
N VAL A 179 -25.11 0.24 -5.26
CA VAL A 179 -25.79 -0.43 -4.13
C VAL A 179 -25.73 -1.95 -4.28
N LYS A 180 -25.98 -2.49 -5.47
CA LYS A 180 -25.86 -3.93 -5.75
C LYS A 180 -24.46 -4.46 -5.48
N VAL A 181 -23.42 -3.66 -5.71
CA VAL A 181 -22.03 -4.04 -5.41
C VAL A 181 -21.74 -3.93 -3.91
N LEU A 182 -22.15 -2.85 -3.25
CA LEU A 182 -21.95 -2.67 -1.82
C LEU A 182 -22.66 -3.76 -0.98
N ARG A 183 -23.85 -4.21 -1.40
CA ARG A 183 -24.56 -5.33 -0.79
C ARG A 183 -23.83 -6.66 -0.94
N ARG A 184 -23.38 -6.97 -2.15
CA ARG A 184 -22.58 -8.19 -2.43
C ARG A 184 -21.28 -8.25 -1.63
N ARG A 185 -20.79 -7.11 -1.15
CA ARG A 185 -19.58 -6.98 -0.33
C ARG A 185 -19.87 -7.03 1.17
N GLY A 186 -21.13 -7.13 1.58
CA GLY A 186 -21.50 -7.08 3.00
C GLY A 186 -21.32 -5.70 3.64
N ILE A 187 -21.16 -4.64 2.84
CA ILE A 187 -21.02 -3.26 3.36
C ILE A 187 -22.40 -2.65 3.63
N LEU A 188 -23.34 -2.87 2.72
CA LEU A 188 -24.75 -2.52 2.91
C LEU A 188 -25.56 -3.77 3.18
N ARG A 189 -26.62 -3.64 3.97
CA ARG A 189 -27.61 -4.69 4.18
C ARG A 189 -28.29 -5.09 2.87
N GLU A 190 -28.67 -6.36 2.74
CA GLU A 190 -29.36 -6.85 1.54
C GLU A 190 -30.76 -6.27 1.38
N ASP A 191 -31.46 -6.07 2.50
CA ASP A 191 -32.84 -5.61 2.55
C ASP A 191 -32.96 -4.08 2.46
N ARG A 192 -32.03 -3.33 3.06
CA ARG A 192 -32.11 -1.87 3.22
C ARG A 192 -30.93 -1.14 2.59
N ILE A 193 -31.02 0.18 2.44
CA ILE A 193 -29.90 1.04 1.99
C ILE A 193 -29.22 1.59 3.25
N GLU A 194 -28.78 0.67 4.09
CA GLU A 194 -28.24 0.93 5.43
C GLU A 194 -26.94 0.13 5.56
N MET A 195 -25.97 0.69 6.27
CA MET A 195 -24.69 0.01 6.53
C MET A 195 -24.90 -1.23 7.39
N MET A 196 -24.05 -2.25 7.22
CA MET A 196 -24.09 -3.39 8.11
C MET A 196 -23.59 -3.00 9.51
N PRO A 197 -24.17 -3.53 10.60
CA PRO A 197 -23.85 -3.10 11.96
C PRO A 197 -22.39 -3.32 12.39
N HIS A 198 -21.69 -4.25 11.74
CA HIS A 198 -20.29 -4.58 12.01
C HIS A 198 -19.31 -3.75 11.18
N ILE A 199 -19.80 -2.91 10.28
CA ILE A 199 -18.95 -2.02 9.47
C ILE A 199 -18.70 -0.79 10.31
N ASP A 200 -17.51 -0.73 10.89
CA ASP A 200 -16.99 0.48 11.49
C ASP A 200 -16.27 1.30 10.41
N MET A 201 -16.83 2.45 10.07
CA MET A 201 -16.25 3.42 9.13
C MET A 201 -15.22 4.32 9.82
N ASP A 202 -15.23 4.33 11.15
CA ASP A 202 -14.35 5.10 12.02
C ASP A 202 -13.25 4.19 12.60
N ILE A 203 -12.93 3.08 11.90
CA ILE A 203 -11.68 2.34 12.13
C ILE A 203 -10.54 3.31 11.83
N GLU A 204 -10.17 4.09 12.84
CA GLU A 204 -8.87 4.69 12.97
C GLU A 204 -7.92 3.51 12.98
N TRP A 205 -7.19 3.36 11.88
CA TRP A 205 -6.22 2.29 11.71
C TRP A 205 -5.06 2.58 12.66
N HIS A 206 -5.26 2.25 13.92
CA HIS A 206 -4.22 2.20 14.92
C HIS A 206 -3.46 0.91 14.64
N GLY A 207 -2.39 1.02 13.85
CA GLY A 207 -1.34 0.01 13.88
C GLY A 207 -0.85 -0.06 15.32
N THR A 208 -1.38 -1.00 16.10
CA THR A 208 -1.06 -1.19 17.53
C THR A 208 0.42 -1.56 17.73
N LYS A 209 1.13 -1.89 16.65
CA LYS A 209 2.58 -1.84 16.53
C LYS A 209 2.96 -0.67 15.64
N GLY A 210 3.82 0.22 16.15
CA GLY A 210 4.52 1.20 15.32
C GLY A 210 5.10 0.49 14.10
N ILE A 211 4.82 1.01 12.92
CA ILE A 211 5.29 0.42 11.66
C ILE A 211 6.81 0.45 11.70
N ASP A 212 7.41 -0.72 11.90
CA ASP A 212 8.85 -0.84 11.89
C ASP A 212 9.32 -0.78 10.45
N TYR A 213 10.02 0.32 10.13
CA TYR A 213 10.59 0.59 8.82
C TYR A 213 12.03 0.04 8.68
N ASP A 214 12.64 -0.44 9.77
CA ASP A 214 13.96 -1.08 9.72
C ASP A 214 13.80 -2.52 9.21
N TRP A 215 13.87 -2.68 7.90
CA TRP A 215 14.07 -4.00 7.31
C TRP A 215 15.58 -4.32 7.34
N GLN A 216 15.98 -5.27 8.19
CA GLN A 216 17.31 -5.88 8.14
C GLN A 216 17.34 -6.91 7.00
N ASP A 217 18.26 -6.71 6.05
CA ASP A 217 18.53 -7.66 4.98
C ASP A 217 19.36 -8.82 5.52
N ASP A 218 18.72 -9.98 5.76
CA ASP A 218 19.40 -11.19 6.25
C ASP A 218 20.23 -11.92 5.18
N ARG A 219 20.44 -11.32 3.99
CA ARG A 219 21.32 -11.90 2.96
C ARG A 219 22.75 -11.40 3.16
N ARG A 220 23.47 -12.04 4.08
CA ARG A 220 24.94 -12.05 4.10
C ARG A 220 25.49 -13.19 3.26
#